data_AF-A0A2G6NY27-F1
#
_entry.id   AF-A0A2G6NY27-F1
#
_cell.length_a   1.000
_cell.length_b   1.000
_cell.length_c   1.000
_cell.angle_alpha   90.00
_cell.angle_beta   90.00
_cell.angle_gamma   90.00
#
_symmetry.space_group_name_H-M   'P 1'
#
loop_
_entity.id
_entity.type
_entity.pdbx_description
1 polymer ?
#
loop_
_entity_poly.entity_id
_entity_poly.type
_entity_poly.pdbx_seq_one_letter_code
_entity_poly.pdbx_strand_id
1 'polypeptide(L)'
;MKVVISLIIVSLAAFYFNQNIKRKAVYYYFFATVIACLIIYLSWGTAYRLLPSWLRPIINLFSKASLASALFIIVMYIAILPRKSIYFKHLMPIRAELSIIATILTLGHNIGYGKRYFSALFAGGNLPVNLYYAALVSLTMIAIMLPLFITSFKFIRKRMKVKDWKRLQKTAYLFYFLMWLHVVLIYAPSAHKGAFDARLTLGVYHVVYSVYILVRARRLILQNNGSALATGIATSIVVLALLGANLLVQFYVFETRQVDEQSMAQLAISPDAQRATLSSSQLAERTENTEYTEDAERSTTNSQATTQSATTTDATTRTTYKDGQYQGAADGYVDDIIVSVIIEDGLISDIIIEEEQEDLEYMILAEDVIDDILAQNDTAVDTISGATTSSEAIILAVEEALASAR
;
A
#
# COMPACT_ATOMS: atom_id res chain seq x y z
N MET A 1 -9.21 2.35 -8.67
CA MET A 1 -10.30 3.24 -9.20
C MET A 1 -10.61 4.51 -8.37
N LYS A 2 -10.36 4.51 -7.05
CA LYS A 2 -10.83 5.52 -6.08
C LYS A 2 -10.43 6.97 -6.41
N VAL A 3 -9.22 7.20 -6.90
CA VAL A 3 -8.71 8.55 -7.22
C VAL A 3 -9.47 9.21 -8.39
N VAL A 4 -9.85 8.44 -9.40
CA VAL A 4 -10.63 8.96 -10.55
C VAL A 4 -12.01 9.40 -10.08
N ILE A 5 -12.67 8.57 -9.27
CA ILE A 5 -13.98 8.87 -8.68
C ILE A 5 -13.88 10.14 -7.83
N SER A 6 -12.88 10.23 -6.95
CA SER A 6 -12.62 11.42 -6.13
C SER A 6 -12.38 12.67 -6.97
N LEU A 7 -11.62 12.58 -8.06
CA LEU A 7 -11.39 13.71 -8.97
C LEU A 7 -12.68 14.19 -9.63
N ILE A 8 -13.53 13.26 -10.09
CA ILE A 8 -14.82 13.60 -10.70
C ILE A 8 -15.73 14.27 -9.68
N ILE A 9 -15.92 13.65 -8.50
CA ILE A 9 -16.79 14.16 -7.44
C ILE A 9 -16.35 15.54 -6.99
N VAL A 10 -15.06 15.72 -6.68
CA VAL A 10 -14.55 17.02 -6.20
C VAL A 10 -14.60 18.07 -7.30
N SER A 11 -14.34 17.72 -8.57
CA SER A 11 -14.44 18.67 -9.68
C SER A 11 -15.87 19.16 -9.87
N LEU A 12 -16.86 18.27 -9.84
CA LEU A 12 -18.28 18.61 -9.93
C LEU A 12 -18.70 19.44 -8.71
N ALA A 13 -18.35 19.03 -7.50
CA ALA A 13 -18.70 19.74 -6.29
C ALA A 13 -18.09 21.16 -6.26
N ALA A 14 -16.81 21.29 -6.61
CA ALA A 14 -16.12 22.57 -6.67
C ALA A 14 -16.73 23.50 -7.73
N PHE A 15 -17.16 22.95 -8.87
CA PHE A 15 -17.79 23.73 -9.94
C PHE A 15 -19.20 24.19 -9.56
N TYR A 16 -20.09 23.28 -9.13
CA TYR A 16 -21.49 23.61 -8.83
C TYR A 16 -21.67 24.40 -7.53
N PHE A 17 -20.91 24.07 -6.48
CA PHE A 17 -21.06 24.71 -5.17
C PHE A 17 -20.12 25.89 -4.95
N ASN A 18 -19.39 26.38 -5.97
CA ASN A 18 -18.36 27.42 -5.81
C ASN A 18 -18.84 28.66 -5.03
N GLN A 19 -20.02 29.19 -5.35
CA GLN A 19 -20.55 30.39 -4.69
C GLN A 19 -20.91 30.11 -3.23
N ASN A 20 -21.47 28.93 -2.95
CA ASN A 20 -21.82 28.49 -1.60
C ASN A 20 -20.58 28.23 -0.75
N ILE A 21 -19.57 27.55 -1.30
CA ILE A 21 -18.27 27.34 -0.65
C ILE A 21 -17.67 28.69 -0.27
N LYS A 22 -17.70 29.67 -1.19
CA LYS A 22 -17.12 30.99 -0.92
C LYS A 22 -17.85 31.75 0.18
N ARG A 23 -19.18 31.75 0.15
CA ARG A 23 -20.03 32.51 1.09
C ARG A 23 -20.07 31.88 2.47
N LYS A 24 -20.10 30.55 2.55
CA LYS A 24 -20.31 29.75 3.76
C LYS A 24 -19.09 28.90 4.13
N ALA A 25 -17.87 29.36 3.81
CA ALA A 25 -16.62 28.60 3.95
C ALA A 25 -16.42 27.97 5.34
N VAL A 26 -16.79 28.68 6.41
CA VAL A 26 -16.66 28.20 7.79
C VAL A 26 -17.41 26.89 8.02
N TYR A 27 -18.60 26.72 7.44
CA TYR A 27 -19.37 25.48 7.57
C TYR A 27 -18.68 24.31 6.87
N TYR A 28 -18.06 24.54 5.70
CA TYR A 28 -17.30 23.52 5.00
C TYR A 28 -16.03 23.13 5.75
N TYR A 29 -15.38 24.09 6.41
CA TYR A 29 -14.22 23.80 7.27
C TYR A 29 -14.63 22.97 8.47
N PHE A 30 -15.71 23.35 9.17
CA PHE A 30 -16.25 22.60 10.29
C PHE A 30 -16.63 21.17 9.86
N PHE A 31 -17.34 21.03 8.75
CA PHE A 31 -17.71 19.73 8.21
C PHE A 31 -16.50 18.86 7.86
N ALA A 32 -15.47 19.43 7.23
CA ALA A 32 -14.22 18.73 6.95
C ALA A 32 -13.50 18.29 8.23
N THR A 33 -13.54 19.10 9.29
CA THR A 33 -12.98 18.73 10.60
C THR A 33 -13.76 17.60 11.25
N VAL A 34 -15.09 17.63 11.22
CA VAL A 34 -15.93 16.54 11.74
C VAL A 34 -15.62 15.23 11.01
N ILE A 35 -15.51 15.27 9.68
CA ILE A 35 -15.10 14.11 8.88
C ILE A 35 -13.70 13.65 9.27
N ALA A 36 -12.73 14.55 9.40
CA ALA A 36 -11.37 14.20 9.79
C ALA A 36 -11.33 13.51 11.17
N CYS A 37 -12.07 14.02 12.15
CA CYS A 37 -12.21 13.39 13.47
C CYS A 37 -12.88 12.01 13.40
N LEU A 38 -13.92 11.87 12.57
CA LEU A 38 -14.60 10.59 12.35
C LEU A 38 -13.63 9.56 11.75
N ILE A 39 -12.84 9.94 10.75
CA ILE A 39 -11.83 9.05 10.14
C ILE A 39 -10.83 8.62 11.21
N ILE A 40 -10.27 9.55 12.00
CA ILE A 40 -9.32 9.21 13.07
C ILE A 40 -9.94 8.19 14.04
N TYR A 41 -11.18 8.42 14.46
CA TYR A 41 -11.88 7.51 15.38
C TYR A 41 -12.09 6.13 14.76
N LEU A 42 -12.55 6.06 13.50
CA LEU A 42 -12.78 4.81 12.78
C LEU A 42 -11.48 4.06 12.49
N SER A 43 -10.38 4.77 12.21
CA SER A 43 -9.07 4.17 11.93
C SER A 43 -8.40 3.56 13.16
N TRP A 44 -8.71 4.05 14.36
CA TRP A 44 -8.11 3.54 15.60
C TRP A 44 -8.94 2.50 16.33
N GLY A 45 -10.23 2.37 15.98
CA GLY A 45 -11.16 1.46 16.64
C GLY A 45 -11.61 0.32 15.74
N THR A 46 -12.27 -0.67 16.34
CA THR A 46 -12.97 -1.75 15.61
C THR A 46 -14.31 -1.29 15.01
N ALA A 47 -14.72 -0.05 15.26
CA ALA A 47 -15.98 0.53 14.78
C ALA A 47 -16.10 0.54 13.26
N TYR A 48 -14.99 0.54 12.52
CA TYR A 48 -15.01 0.38 11.07
C TYR A 48 -15.67 -0.95 10.65
N ARG A 49 -15.43 -2.04 11.39
CA ARG A 49 -16.01 -3.37 11.12
C ARG A 49 -17.54 -3.39 11.31
N LEU A 50 -18.06 -2.52 12.17
CA LEU A 50 -19.50 -2.40 12.43
C LEU A 50 -20.24 -1.60 11.35
N LEU A 51 -19.53 -0.99 10.39
CA LEU A 51 -20.16 -0.22 9.33
C LEU A 51 -20.85 -1.16 8.33
N PRO A 52 -22.07 -0.81 7.87
CA PRO A 52 -22.72 -1.51 6.77
C PRO A 52 -21.83 -1.58 5.54
N SER A 53 -21.86 -2.71 4.82
CA SER A 53 -20.96 -2.96 3.68
C SER A 53 -21.05 -1.90 2.58
N TRP A 54 -22.22 -1.28 2.39
CA TRP A 54 -22.39 -0.18 1.41
C TRP A 54 -21.67 1.12 1.80
N LEU A 55 -21.40 1.34 3.09
CA LEU A 55 -20.77 2.55 3.62
C LEU A 55 -19.24 2.45 3.66
N ARG A 56 -18.68 1.24 3.75
CA ARG A 56 -17.23 0.98 3.78
C ARG A 56 -16.49 1.59 2.57
N PRO A 57 -16.96 1.44 1.31
CA PRO A 57 -16.32 2.08 0.15
C PRO A 57 -16.29 3.61 0.22
N ILE A 58 -17.32 4.23 0.84
CA ILE A 58 -17.41 5.68 0.99
C ILE A 58 -16.38 6.15 2.01
N ILE A 59 -16.28 5.49 3.16
CA ILE A 59 -15.27 5.79 4.18
C ILE A 59 -13.87 5.61 3.60
N ASN A 60 -13.63 4.55 2.84
CA ASN A 60 -12.36 4.27 2.15
C ASN A 60 -11.90 5.41 1.22
N LEU A 61 -12.84 6.19 0.67
CA LEU A 61 -12.53 7.35 -0.16
C LEU A 61 -11.82 8.46 0.64
N PHE A 62 -12.20 8.62 1.91
CA PHE A 62 -11.61 9.57 2.83
C PHE A 62 -10.38 9.00 3.55
N SER A 63 -10.47 7.74 3.98
CA SER A 63 -9.44 7.00 4.70
C SER A 63 -8.12 6.91 3.92
N LYS A 64 -8.14 6.57 2.62
CA LYS A 64 -6.91 6.47 1.80
C LYS A 64 -6.41 7.83 1.27
N ALA A 65 -6.81 8.94 1.90
CA ALA A 65 -6.56 10.33 1.47
C ALA A 65 -6.96 10.68 0.02
N SER A 66 -7.70 9.81 -0.68
CA SER A 66 -7.94 9.97 -2.13
C SER A 66 -8.73 11.24 -2.45
N LEU A 67 -9.69 11.60 -1.59
CA LEU A 67 -10.45 12.84 -1.70
C LEU A 67 -9.59 14.08 -1.44
N ALA A 68 -8.70 14.01 -0.45
CA ALA A 68 -7.78 15.09 -0.11
C ALA A 68 -6.77 15.34 -1.25
N SER A 69 -6.22 14.26 -1.82
CA SER A 69 -5.35 14.32 -3.00
C SER A 69 -6.07 14.93 -4.21
N ALA A 70 -7.33 14.56 -4.45
CA ALA A 70 -8.14 15.16 -5.51
C ALA A 70 -8.34 16.68 -5.32
N LEU A 71 -8.62 17.12 -4.09
CA LEU A 71 -8.69 18.55 -3.76
C LEU A 71 -7.37 19.27 -4.04
N PHE A 72 -6.23 18.70 -3.62
CA PHE A 72 -4.91 19.29 -3.92
C PHE A 72 -4.60 19.33 -5.41
N ILE A 73 -4.94 18.28 -6.17
CA ILE A 73 -4.80 18.27 -7.63
C ILE A 73 -5.60 19.42 -8.24
N ILE A 74 -6.85 19.63 -7.82
CA ILE A 74 -7.67 20.75 -8.32
C ILE A 74 -7.03 22.10 -7.95
N VAL A 75 -6.59 22.29 -6.70
CA VAL A 75 -5.91 23.51 -6.24
C VAL A 75 -4.64 23.80 -7.05
N MET A 76 -3.90 22.75 -7.42
CA MET A 76 -2.72 22.81 -8.28
C MET A 76 -3.12 23.20 -9.72
N TYR A 77 -4.12 22.54 -10.29
CA TYR A 77 -4.57 22.74 -11.68
C TYR A 77 -5.19 24.11 -11.93
N ILE A 78 -5.88 24.71 -10.95
CA ILE A 78 -6.41 26.08 -11.06
C ILE A 78 -5.31 27.07 -11.46
N ALA A 79 -4.06 26.84 -11.06
CA ALA A 79 -2.94 27.72 -11.39
C ALA A 79 -2.57 27.72 -12.89
N ILE A 80 -2.87 26.64 -13.62
CA ILE A 80 -2.53 26.50 -15.04
C ILE A 80 -3.72 26.78 -15.98
N LEU A 81 -4.94 26.86 -15.46
CA LEU A 81 -6.14 27.13 -16.28
C LEU A 81 -6.02 28.46 -17.07
N PRO A 82 -6.62 28.53 -18.28
CA PRO A 82 -6.67 29.75 -19.07
C PRO A 82 -7.48 30.84 -18.34
N ARG A 83 -6.95 32.06 -18.22
CA ARG A 83 -7.59 33.16 -17.47
C ARG A 83 -8.99 33.53 -17.97
N LYS A 84 -9.27 33.29 -19.26
CA LYS A 84 -10.57 33.58 -19.89
C LYS A 84 -11.59 32.45 -19.72
N SER A 85 -11.16 31.25 -19.32
CA SER A 85 -12.03 30.08 -19.21
C SER A 85 -13.07 30.24 -18.09
N ILE A 86 -14.24 29.62 -18.29
CA ILE A 86 -15.33 29.58 -17.30
C ILE A 86 -14.83 28.91 -16.01
N TYR A 87 -14.09 27.81 -16.13
CA TYR A 87 -13.48 27.08 -15.02
C TYR A 87 -12.56 27.95 -14.17
N PHE A 88 -11.68 28.76 -14.78
CA PHE A 88 -10.81 29.66 -14.02
C PHE A 88 -11.63 30.68 -13.21
N LYS A 89 -12.66 31.28 -13.82
CA LYS A 89 -13.50 32.27 -13.13
C LYS A 89 -14.27 31.69 -11.95
N HIS A 90 -14.72 30.43 -12.05
CA HIS A 90 -15.49 29.76 -11.00
C HIS A 90 -14.59 29.21 -9.88
N LEU A 91 -13.43 28.64 -10.22
CA LEU A 91 -12.58 27.92 -9.27
C LEU A 91 -11.50 28.79 -8.61
N MET A 92 -10.96 29.80 -9.31
CA MET A 92 -9.93 30.68 -8.76
C MET A 92 -10.35 31.39 -7.46
N PRO A 93 -11.60 31.90 -7.32
CA PRO A 93 -12.05 32.56 -6.10
C PRO A 93 -12.09 31.65 -4.87
N ILE A 94 -12.30 30.34 -5.06
CA ILE A 94 -12.40 29.35 -3.98
C ILE A 94 -11.11 28.55 -3.74
N ARG A 95 -10.03 28.87 -4.46
CA ARG A 95 -8.77 28.11 -4.41
C ARG A 95 -8.19 27.96 -3.00
N ALA A 96 -8.28 29.00 -2.17
CA ALA A 96 -7.77 28.95 -0.80
C ALA A 96 -8.66 28.09 0.10
N GLU A 97 -9.99 28.22 -0.06
CA GLU A 97 -10.99 27.43 0.65
C GLU A 97 -10.81 25.93 0.36
N LEU A 98 -10.62 25.54 -0.90
CA LEU A 98 -10.35 24.14 -1.28
C LEU A 98 -9.04 23.61 -0.68
N SER A 99 -7.99 24.44 -0.64
CA SER A 99 -6.71 24.05 -0.03
C SER A 99 -6.82 23.85 1.48
N ILE A 100 -7.63 24.65 2.17
CA ILE A 100 -7.87 24.51 3.62
C ILE A 100 -8.62 23.20 3.89
N ILE A 101 -9.66 22.90 3.13
CA ILE A 101 -10.41 21.63 3.25
C ILE A 101 -9.49 20.44 2.98
N ALA A 102 -8.68 20.50 1.91
CA ALA A 102 -7.72 19.45 1.58
C ALA A 102 -6.75 19.18 2.73
N THR A 103 -6.17 20.23 3.32
CA THR A 103 -5.23 20.08 4.44
C THR A 103 -5.90 19.50 5.68
N ILE A 104 -7.12 19.93 6.04
CA ILE A 104 -7.83 19.38 7.21
C ILE A 104 -8.02 17.86 7.05
N LEU A 105 -8.51 17.42 5.88
CA LEU A 105 -8.68 16.00 5.59
C LEU A 105 -7.35 15.24 5.56
N THR A 106 -6.31 15.85 5.00
CA THR A 106 -4.96 15.27 4.96
C THR A 106 -4.36 15.10 6.35
N LEU A 107 -4.53 16.08 7.24
CA LEU A 107 -4.10 15.96 8.63
C LEU A 107 -4.90 14.88 9.37
N GLY A 108 -6.21 14.77 9.11
CA GLY A 108 -7.03 13.67 9.62
C GLY A 108 -6.49 12.30 9.23
N HIS A 109 -6.21 12.11 7.94
CA HIS A 109 -5.57 10.89 7.43
C HIS A 109 -4.19 10.62 8.07
N ASN A 110 -3.33 11.64 8.16
CA ASN A 110 -2.00 11.47 8.74
C ASN A 110 -2.03 11.15 10.24
N ILE A 111 -3.01 11.67 10.99
CA ILE A 111 -3.18 11.32 12.41
C ILE A 111 -3.74 9.90 12.55
N GLY A 112 -4.74 9.54 11.75
CA GLY A 112 -5.36 8.22 11.76
C GLY A 112 -4.36 7.11 11.40
N TYR A 113 -3.79 7.20 10.19
CA TYR A 113 -2.94 6.16 9.59
C TYR A 113 -1.46 6.34 9.90
N GLY A 114 -0.99 7.60 9.96
CA GLY A 114 0.42 7.90 10.22
C GLY A 114 0.89 7.51 11.63
N LYS A 115 -0.01 7.22 12.59
CA LYS A 115 0.36 6.74 13.93
C LYS A 115 1.33 5.55 13.85
N ARG A 116 1.01 4.55 13.03
CA ARG A 116 1.83 3.34 12.86
C ARG A 116 3.17 3.69 12.23
N TYR A 117 3.15 4.35 11.08
CA TYR A 117 4.35 4.66 10.30
C TYR A 117 5.30 5.60 11.02
N PHE A 118 4.79 6.68 11.61
CA PHE A 118 5.61 7.61 12.36
C PHE A 118 6.10 6.99 13.65
N SER A 119 5.28 6.18 14.34
CA SER A 119 5.76 5.44 15.51
C SER A 119 6.88 4.47 15.13
N ALA A 120 6.75 3.70 14.06
CA ALA A 120 7.81 2.80 13.61
C ALA A 120 9.07 3.57 13.17
N LEU A 121 8.91 4.68 12.44
CA LEU A 121 10.02 5.55 12.01
C LEU A 121 10.81 6.13 13.20
N PHE A 122 10.12 6.59 14.25
CA PHE A 122 10.76 7.26 15.39
C PHE A 122 11.17 6.29 16.51
N ALA A 123 10.47 5.17 16.68
CA ALA A 123 10.75 4.18 17.72
C ALA A 123 11.68 3.05 17.24
N GLY A 124 12.16 3.08 15.99
CA GLY A 124 13.07 2.07 15.44
C GLY A 124 12.39 0.76 15.04
N GLY A 125 11.10 0.81 14.67
CA GLY A 125 10.38 -0.35 14.15
C GLY A 125 10.85 -0.76 12.75
N ASN A 126 10.71 -2.04 12.42
CA ASN A 126 11.04 -2.54 11.09
C ASN A 126 9.94 -2.12 10.10
N LEU A 127 10.29 -1.28 9.13
CA LEU A 127 9.41 -0.89 8.03
C LEU A 127 10.08 -1.31 6.73
N PRO A 128 9.32 -1.83 5.74
CA PRO A 128 9.88 -2.07 4.43
C PRO A 128 10.38 -0.74 3.85
N VAL A 129 11.46 -0.84 3.07
CA VAL A 129 12.28 0.30 2.65
C VAL A 129 11.45 1.36 1.92
N ASN A 130 10.50 0.95 1.09
CA ASN A 130 9.58 1.84 0.39
C ASN A 130 8.69 2.66 1.34
N LEU A 131 8.14 2.04 2.40
CA LEU A 131 7.30 2.71 3.40
C LEU A 131 8.13 3.61 4.31
N TYR A 132 9.36 3.24 4.62
CA TYR A 132 10.31 4.09 5.34
C TYR A 132 10.55 5.41 4.58
N TYR A 133 10.91 5.34 3.30
CA TYR A 133 11.10 6.54 2.49
C TYR A 133 9.79 7.30 2.27
N ALA A 134 8.66 6.61 2.10
CA ALA A 134 7.35 7.25 1.98
C ALA A 134 6.99 8.05 3.24
N ALA A 135 7.30 7.54 4.44
CA ALA A 135 7.08 8.20 5.72
C ALA A 135 7.96 9.46 5.86
N LEU A 136 9.24 9.39 5.47
CA LEU A 136 10.16 10.54 5.47
C LEU A 136 9.68 11.65 4.52
N VAL A 137 9.23 11.27 3.32
CA VAL A 137 8.63 12.20 2.35
C VAL A 137 7.36 12.82 2.93
N SER A 138 6.50 12.04 3.59
CA SER A 138 5.28 12.55 4.23
C SER A 138 5.58 13.57 5.32
N LEU A 139 6.57 13.32 6.18
CA LEU A 139 6.98 14.26 7.23
C LEU A 139 7.45 15.61 6.63
N THR A 140 8.23 15.52 5.54
CA THR A 140 8.67 16.69 4.77
C THR A 140 7.48 17.45 4.17
N MET A 141 6.49 16.72 3.62
CA MET A 141 5.26 17.32 3.11
C MET A 141 4.47 18.03 4.20
N ILE A 142 4.32 17.44 5.38
CA ILE A 142 3.61 18.05 6.53
C ILE A 142 4.31 19.35 6.93
N ALA A 143 5.64 19.35 7.04
CA ALA A 143 6.43 20.53 7.39
C ALA A 143 6.22 21.70 6.39
N ILE A 144 6.08 21.40 5.10
CA ILE A 144 5.79 22.41 4.07
C ILE A 144 4.32 22.83 4.06
N MET A 145 3.41 21.87 4.27
CA MET A 145 1.96 22.06 4.19
C MET A 145 1.45 22.96 5.32
N LEU A 146 1.95 22.82 6.55
CA LEU A 146 1.46 23.58 7.70
C LEU A 146 1.60 25.11 7.52
N PRO A 147 2.76 25.67 7.13
CA PRO A 147 2.86 27.09 6.79
C PRO A 147 1.93 27.53 5.65
N LEU A 148 1.77 26.71 4.61
CA LEU A 148 0.86 27.01 3.49
C LEU A 148 -0.61 27.05 3.95
N PHE A 149 -0.99 26.14 4.84
CA PHE A 149 -2.30 26.07 5.44
C PHE A 149 -2.59 27.28 6.33
N ILE A 150 -1.69 27.59 7.27
CA ILE A 150 -1.81 28.73 8.18
C ILE A 150 -1.93 30.04 7.37
N THR A 151 -1.11 30.21 6.32
CA THR A 151 -1.16 31.41 5.48
C THR A 151 -2.32 31.46 4.47
N SER A 152 -3.13 30.40 4.36
CA SER A 152 -4.34 30.39 3.53
C SER A 152 -5.50 31.16 4.17
N PHE A 153 -5.49 31.32 5.50
CA PHE A 153 -6.49 32.14 6.20
C PHE A 153 -6.30 33.62 5.89
N LYS A 154 -7.36 34.29 5.42
CA LYS A 154 -7.32 35.71 5.01
C LYS A 154 -6.82 36.64 6.13
N PHE A 155 -7.17 36.36 7.38
CA PHE A 155 -6.71 37.13 8.55
C PHE A 155 -5.18 37.10 8.70
N ILE A 156 -4.57 35.93 8.50
CA ILE A 156 -3.12 35.75 8.62
C ILE A 156 -2.42 36.31 7.37
N ARG A 157 -2.95 36.00 6.18
CA ARG A 157 -2.41 36.51 4.92
C ARG A 157 -2.29 38.03 4.89
N LYS A 158 -3.27 38.77 5.44
CA LYS A 158 -3.25 40.24 5.50
C LYS A 158 -2.10 40.80 6.35
N ARG A 159 -1.53 40.02 7.27
CA ARG A 159 -0.42 40.43 8.14
C ARG A 159 0.96 40.21 7.50
N MET A 160 1.02 39.61 6.30
CA MET A 160 2.26 39.21 5.65
C MET A 160 2.62 40.13 4.48
N LYS A 161 3.92 40.43 4.31
CA LYS A 161 4.41 41.14 3.12
C LYS A 161 4.15 40.29 1.86
N VAL A 162 3.72 40.94 0.77
CA VAL A 162 3.39 40.25 -0.49
C VAL A 162 4.56 39.44 -1.05
N LYS A 163 5.80 39.95 -0.89
CA LYS A 163 7.03 39.27 -1.33
C LYS A 163 7.24 37.94 -0.60
N ASP A 164 7.12 37.95 0.72
CA ASP A 164 7.35 36.78 1.55
C ASP A 164 6.21 35.77 1.40
N TRP A 165 4.96 36.24 1.27
CA TRP A 165 3.83 35.38 0.94
C TRP A 165 4.04 34.65 -0.40
N LYS A 166 4.51 35.37 -1.43
CA LYS A 166 4.83 34.76 -2.73
C LYS A 166 5.98 33.75 -2.63
N ARG A 167 7.01 34.01 -1.81
CA ARG A 167 8.11 33.06 -1.58
C ARG A 167 7.60 31.79 -0.91
N LEU A 168 6.80 31.91 0.15
CA LEU A 168 6.18 30.77 0.81
C LEU A 168 5.31 29.98 -0.15
N GLN A 169 4.47 30.64 -0.95
CA GLN A 169 3.62 29.95 -1.92
C GLN A 169 4.39 29.23 -3.04
N LYS A 170 5.70 29.51 -3.23
CA LYS A 170 6.53 28.71 -4.15
C LYS A 170 6.90 27.34 -3.56
N THR A 171 6.91 27.17 -2.24
CA THR A 171 7.18 25.86 -1.62
C THR A 171 6.07 24.86 -1.93
N ALA A 172 4.87 25.33 -2.32
CA ALA A 172 3.79 24.47 -2.80
C ALA A 172 4.19 23.62 -4.03
N TYR A 173 5.12 24.09 -4.88
CA TYR A 173 5.59 23.26 -6.00
C TYR A 173 6.39 22.05 -5.55
N LEU A 174 7.21 22.23 -4.52
CA LEU A 174 7.92 21.13 -3.88
C LEU A 174 6.93 20.19 -3.20
N PHE A 175 5.92 20.72 -2.50
CA PHE A 175 4.84 19.91 -1.93
C PHE A 175 4.13 19.05 -2.97
N TYR A 176 3.76 19.60 -4.13
CA TYR A 176 3.10 18.82 -5.19
C TYR A 176 4.03 17.74 -5.77
N PHE A 177 5.31 18.04 -5.96
CA PHE A 177 6.28 17.03 -6.39
C PHE A 177 6.42 15.90 -5.37
N LEU A 178 6.55 16.24 -4.08
CA LEU A 178 6.64 15.25 -3.01
C LEU A 178 5.33 14.44 -2.88
N MET A 179 4.16 15.05 -3.14
CA MET A 179 2.88 14.34 -3.17
C MET A 179 2.85 13.27 -4.27
N TRP A 180 3.37 13.57 -5.46
CA TRP A 180 3.54 12.56 -6.52
C TRP A 180 4.52 11.47 -6.10
N LEU A 181 5.69 11.84 -5.57
CA LEU A 181 6.72 10.89 -5.14
C LEU A 181 6.21 9.96 -4.04
N HIS A 182 5.49 10.49 -3.06
CA HIS A 182 4.90 9.72 -1.96
C HIS A 182 3.91 8.65 -2.48
N VAL A 183 3.04 9.00 -3.42
CA VAL A 183 2.13 8.03 -4.04
C VAL A 183 2.89 6.95 -4.80
N VAL A 184 3.94 7.33 -5.55
CA VAL A 184 4.78 6.38 -6.26
C VAL A 184 5.43 5.38 -5.28
N LEU A 185 5.98 5.86 -4.17
CA LEU A 185 6.64 4.99 -3.17
C LEU A 185 5.68 3.99 -2.50
N ILE A 186 4.42 4.39 -2.27
CA ILE A 186 3.41 3.50 -1.67
C ILE A 186 2.89 2.48 -2.68
N TYR A 187 2.55 2.91 -3.89
CA TYR A 187 1.83 2.07 -4.86
C TYR A 187 2.73 1.30 -5.83
N ALA A 188 4.02 1.63 -5.93
CA ALA A 188 4.92 0.95 -6.87
C ALA A 188 5.04 -0.56 -6.58
N PRO A 189 5.29 -1.03 -5.35
CA PRO A 189 5.41 -2.47 -5.10
C PRO A 189 4.14 -3.25 -5.45
N SER A 190 2.96 -2.80 -5.02
CA SER A 190 1.69 -3.43 -5.38
C SER A 190 1.43 -3.42 -6.88
N ALA A 191 1.83 -2.34 -7.57
CA ALA A 191 1.72 -2.27 -9.02
C ALA A 191 2.62 -3.30 -9.73
N HIS A 192 3.76 -3.70 -9.13
CA HIS A 192 4.63 -4.76 -9.61
C HIS A 192 4.10 -6.16 -9.35
N LYS A 193 3.53 -6.40 -8.17
CA LYS A 193 2.86 -7.66 -7.82
C LYS A 193 1.62 -7.95 -8.68
N GLY A 194 1.25 -7.04 -9.59
CA GLY A 194 0.19 -7.25 -10.58
C GLY A 194 -1.15 -6.64 -10.17
N ALA A 195 -1.27 -6.02 -8.99
CA ALA A 195 -2.51 -5.41 -8.53
C ALA A 195 -3.00 -4.34 -9.53
N PHE A 196 -4.12 -4.62 -10.19
CA PHE A 196 -4.68 -3.74 -11.22
C PHE A 196 -5.01 -2.37 -10.66
N ASP A 197 -5.55 -2.33 -9.45
CA ASP A 197 -6.00 -1.10 -8.81
C ASP A 197 -4.82 -0.16 -8.45
N ALA A 198 -3.68 -0.72 -8.06
CA ALA A 198 -2.45 0.01 -7.83
C ALA A 198 -1.86 0.55 -9.14
N ARG A 199 -1.78 -0.29 -10.19
CA ARG A 199 -1.32 0.13 -11.54
C ARG A 199 -2.16 1.26 -12.11
N LEU A 200 -3.49 1.14 -12.03
CA LEU A 200 -4.42 2.17 -12.50
C LEU A 200 -4.23 3.47 -11.72
N THR A 201 -4.12 3.40 -10.40
CA THR A 201 -3.92 4.57 -9.53
C THR A 201 -2.62 5.28 -9.88
N LEU A 202 -1.51 4.55 -9.97
CA LEU A 202 -0.20 5.08 -10.33
C LEU A 202 -0.21 5.71 -11.73
N GLY A 203 -0.83 5.04 -12.71
CA GLY A 203 -0.99 5.56 -14.08
C GLY A 203 -1.75 6.89 -14.12
N VAL A 204 -2.87 6.99 -13.39
CA VAL A 204 -3.65 8.25 -13.29
C VAL A 204 -2.80 9.37 -12.71
N TYR A 205 -2.06 9.11 -11.63
CA TYR A 205 -1.17 10.12 -11.04
C TYR A 205 -0.05 10.53 -11.99
N HIS A 206 0.60 9.59 -12.69
CA HIS A 206 1.60 9.95 -13.70
C HIS A 206 1.02 10.85 -14.78
N VAL A 207 -0.16 10.53 -15.33
CA VAL A 207 -0.81 11.36 -16.34
C VAL A 207 -1.12 12.76 -15.80
N VAL A 208 -1.76 12.84 -14.62
CA VAL A 208 -2.14 14.12 -13.99
C VAL A 208 -0.91 15.01 -13.73
N TYR A 209 0.18 14.46 -13.20
CA TYR A 209 1.36 15.27 -12.91
C TYR A 209 2.17 15.62 -14.16
N SER A 210 2.28 14.69 -15.12
CA SER A 210 2.94 14.94 -16.40
C SER A 210 2.26 16.07 -17.16
N VAL A 211 0.93 16.00 -17.34
CA VAL A 211 0.16 17.06 -18.01
C VAL A 211 0.37 18.41 -17.32
N TYR A 212 0.35 18.44 -15.99
CA TYR A 212 0.58 19.68 -15.24
C TYR A 212 1.96 20.28 -15.51
N ILE A 213 3.02 19.48 -15.44
CA ILE A 213 4.40 19.94 -15.67
C ILE A 213 4.56 20.41 -17.12
N LEU A 214 4.03 19.68 -18.09
CA LEU A 214 4.09 20.02 -19.52
C LEU A 214 3.42 21.36 -19.82
N VAL A 215 2.18 21.55 -19.36
CA VAL A 215 1.45 22.82 -19.55
C VAL A 215 2.21 23.98 -18.91
N ARG A 216 2.79 23.74 -17.73
CA ARG A 216 3.49 24.77 -16.98
C ARG A 216 4.84 25.15 -17.62
N ALA A 217 5.61 24.16 -18.08
CA ALA A 217 6.85 24.37 -18.84
C ALA A 217 6.56 25.16 -20.12
N ARG A 218 5.54 24.75 -20.89
CA ARG A 218 5.10 25.47 -22.09
C ARG A 218 4.74 26.93 -21.78
N ARG A 219 4.01 27.18 -20.69
CA ARG A 219 3.62 28.55 -20.29
C ARG A 219 4.83 29.43 -19.97
N LEU A 220 5.85 28.88 -19.31
CA LEU A 220 7.09 29.61 -18.98
C LEU A 220 7.89 29.96 -20.24
N ILE A 221 8.00 29.03 -21.18
CA ILE A 221 8.73 29.23 -22.43
C ILE A 221 8.05 30.29 -23.31
N LEU A 222 6.72 30.20 -23.45
CA LEU A 222 5.95 31.20 -24.20
C LEU A 222 5.99 32.60 -23.56
N GLN A 223 6.10 32.70 -22.23
CA GLN A 223 6.27 33.98 -21.53
C GLN A 223 7.65 34.61 -21.78
N ASN A 224 8.66 33.81 -22.12
CA ASN A 224 10.01 34.25 -22.43
C ASN A 224 10.28 34.33 -23.95
N ASN A 225 9.25 34.45 -24.79
CA ASN A 225 9.35 34.46 -26.26
C ASN A 225 10.05 33.23 -26.89
N GLY A 226 10.06 32.09 -26.19
CA GLY A 226 10.68 30.87 -26.70
C GLY A 226 9.92 30.26 -27.88
N SER A 227 10.65 29.63 -28.79
CA SER A 227 10.12 29.02 -30.01
C SER A 227 9.34 27.72 -29.74
N ALA A 228 8.52 27.30 -30.71
CA ALA A 228 7.80 26.01 -30.66
C ALA A 228 8.75 24.80 -30.49
N LEU A 229 9.97 24.89 -31.03
CA LEU A 229 11.02 23.90 -30.86
C LEU A 229 11.49 23.81 -29.40
N ALA A 230 11.71 24.95 -28.74
CA ALA A 230 12.10 25.00 -27.32
C ALA A 230 11.00 24.41 -26.42
N THR A 231 9.72 24.63 -26.76
CA THR A 231 8.62 23.96 -26.07
C THR A 231 8.64 22.45 -26.29
N GLY A 232 8.89 21.98 -27.52
CA GLY A 232 8.98 20.54 -27.84
C GLY A 232 10.10 19.82 -27.09
N ILE A 233 11.30 20.41 -27.04
CA ILE A 233 12.45 19.86 -26.34
C ILE A 233 12.19 19.79 -24.83
N ALA A 234 11.67 20.86 -24.23
CA ALA A 234 11.34 20.88 -22.81
C ALA A 234 10.25 19.85 -22.45
N THR A 235 9.26 19.65 -23.32
CA THR A 235 8.25 18.61 -23.13
C THR A 235 8.85 17.20 -23.17
N SER A 236 9.76 16.93 -24.12
CA SER A 236 10.43 15.63 -24.21
C SER A 236 11.35 15.36 -23.01
N ILE A 237 12.08 16.37 -22.53
CA ILE A 237 12.94 16.24 -21.33
C ILE A 237 12.11 15.94 -20.09
N VAL A 238 10.96 16.61 -19.90
CA VAL A 238 10.08 16.35 -18.75
C VAL A 238 9.50 14.95 -18.81
N VAL A 239 9.03 14.50 -19.99
CA VAL A 239 8.50 13.15 -20.16
C VAL A 239 9.59 12.12 -19.88
N LEU A 240 10.79 12.30 -20.44
CA LEU A 240 11.92 11.40 -20.21
C LEU A 240 12.39 11.41 -18.75
N ALA A 241 12.34 12.54 -18.06
CA ALA A 241 12.69 12.63 -16.63
C ALA A 241 11.66 11.91 -15.75
N LEU A 242 10.37 12.00 -16.07
CA LEU A 242 9.31 11.30 -15.33
C LEU A 242 9.31 9.80 -15.64
N LEU A 243 9.57 9.42 -16.90
CA LEU A 243 9.73 8.04 -17.31
C LEU A 243 10.99 7.44 -16.67
N GLY A 244 12.10 8.19 -16.66
CA GLY A 244 13.34 7.82 -16.00
C GLY A 244 13.21 7.74 -14.49
N ALA A 245 12.47 8.65 -13.84
CA ALA A 245 12.18 8.57 -12.41
C ALA A 245 11.26 7.40 -12.07
N ASN A 246 10.27 7.10 -12.92
CA ASN A 246 9.47 5.89 -12.80
C ASN A 246 10.39 4.66 -12.91
N LEU A 247 11.14 4.50 -14.01
CA LEU A 247 12.09 3.40 -14.22
C LEU A 247 13.16 3.28 -13.13
N LEU A 248 13.61 4.40 -12.57
CA LEU A 248 14.58 4.41 -11.48
C LEU A 248 13.94 3.90 -10.19
N VAL A 249 12.71 4.33 -9.84
CA VAL A 249 11.99 3.73 -8.70
C VAL A 249 11.74 2.24 -8.93
N GLN A 250 11.41 1.84 -10.16
CA GLN A 250 11.20 0.44 -10.55
C GLN A 250 12.48 -0.37 -10.36
N PHE A 251 13.61 0.17 -10.80
CA PHE A 251 14.93 -0.43 -10.64
C PHE A 251 15.35 -0.53 -9.17
N TYR A 252 15.18 0.54 -8.39
CA TYR A 252 15.49 0.52 -6.95
C TYR A 252 14.67 -0.52 -6.18
N VAL A 253 13.37 -0.67 -6.50
CA VAL A 253 12.50 -1.68 -5.89
C VAL A 253 12.88 -3.10 -6.34
N PHE A 254 13.29 -3.27 -7.60
CA PHE A 254 13.80 -4.54 -8.10
C PHE A 254 15.12 -4.96 -7.43
N GLU A 255 16.05 -4.01 -7.23
CA GLU A 255 17.32 -4.26 -6.57
C GLU A 255 17.12 -4.69 -5.09
N THR A 256 16.17 -4.08 -4.38
CA THR A 256 15.82 -4.54 -3.02
C THR A 256 15.29 -5.98 -3.00
N ARG A 257 14.51 -6.40 -4.00
CA ARG A 257 14.01 -7.78 -4.12
C ARG A 257 15.13 -8.78 -4.35
N GLN A 258 16.12 -8.45 -5.20
CA GLN A 258 17.27 -9.32 -5.44
C GLN A 258 18.08 -9.56 -4.15
N VAL A 259 18.19 -8.54 -3.29
CA VAL A 259 18.86 -8.67 -1.99
C VAL A 259 18.07 -9.58 -1.06
N ASP A 260 16.75 -9.43 -1.00
CA ASP A 260 15.88 -10.29 -0.17
C ASP A 260 15.90 -11.75 -0.67
N GLU A 261 15.73 -11.99 -1.98
CA GLU A 261 15.80 -13.33 -2.59
C GLU A 261 17.18 -13.98 -2.40
N GLN A 262 18.27 -13.23 -2.55
CA GLN A 262 19.62 -13.75 -2.30
C GLN A 262 19.85 -14.07 -0.81
N SER A 263 19.27 -13.29 0.09
CA SER A 263 19.36 -13.55 1.53
C SER A 263 18.59 -14.82 1.92
N MET A 264 17.40 -15.03 1.34
CA MET A 264 16.60 -16.24 1.54
C MET A 264 17.27 -17.47 0.91
N ALA A 265 17.84 -17.32 -0.29
CA ALA A 265 18.61 -18.38 -0.93
C ALA A 265 19.88 -18.75 -0.13
N GLN A 266 20.56 -17.78 0.48
CA GLN A 266 21.70 -18.04 1.37
C GLN A 266 21.29 -18.74 2.68
N LEU A 267 20.13 -18.40 3.24
CA LEU A 267 19.57 -19.09 4.41
C LEU A 267 19.21 -20.55 4.08
N ALA A 268 18.67 -20.81 2.89
CA ALA A 268 18.37 -22.17 2.41
C ALA A 268 19.63 -23.03 2.17
N ILE A 269 20.78 -22.40 1.90
CA ILE A 269 22.08 -23.07 1.71
C ILE A 269 22.85 -23.25 3.04
N SER A 270 22.32 -22.73 4.17
CA SER A 270 22.93 -22.89 5.49
C SER A 270 23.08 -24.39 5.88
N PRO A 271 24.19 -24.80 6.52
CA PRO A 271 24.43 -26.20 6.91
C PRO A 271 23.32 -26.84 7.75
N ASP A 272 22.58 -26.02 8.51
CA ASP A 272 21.47 -26.49 9.35
C ASP A 272 20.21 -26.82 8.53
N ALA A 273 19.93 -26.08 7.45
CA ALA A 273 18.81 -26.37 6.53
C ALA A 273 19.11 -27.59 5.62
N GLN A 274 20.37 -27.78 5.22
CA GLN A 274 20.82 -28.98 4.49
C GLN A 274 20.78 -30.25 5.35
N ARG A 275 21.00 -30.15 6.66
CA ARG A 275 20.84 -31.28 7.60
C ARG A 275 19.38 -31.73 7.73
N ALA A 276 18.42 -30.81 7.68
CA ALA A 276 17.00 -31.13 7.73
C ALA A 276 16.50 -31.85 6.46
N THR A 277 17.04 -31.48 5.29
CA THR A 277 16.71 -32.08 3.99
C THR A 277 17.41 -33.43 3.73
N LEU A 278 18.63 -33.62 4.23
CA LEU A 278 19.33 -34.91 4.15
C LEU A 278 18.65 -35.98 5.02
N SER A 279 18.20 -35.63 6.23
CA SER A 279 17.51 -36.55 7.15
C SER A 279 16.19 -37.08 6.56
N SER A 280 15.47 -36.25 5.81
CA SER A 280 14.19 -36.61 5.18
C SER A 280 14.36 -37.48 3.92
N SER A 281 15.44 -37.29 3.15
CA SER A 281 15.75 -38.13 1.98
C SER A 281 16.12 -39.58 2.32
N GLN A 282 16.79 -39.82 3.46
CA GLN A 282 17.20 -41.17 3.87
C GLN A 282 16.05 -42.02 4.45
N LEU A 283 14.93 -41.39 4.83
CA LEU A 283 13.71 -42.07 5.27
C LEU A 283 12.84 -42.52 4.09
N ALA A 284 12.93 -41.85 2.93
CA ALA A 284 12.16 -42.19 1.73
C ALA A 284 12.70 -43.42 1.00
N GLU A 285 14.01 -43.69 1.05
CA GLU A 285 14.64 -44.80 0.34
C GLU A 285 14.52 -46.17 1.06
N ARG A 286 13.89 -46.23 2.24
CA ARG A 286 13.76 -47.46 3.05
C ARG A 286 12.35 -48.06 3.09
N THR A 287 11.47 -47.72 2.13
CA THR A 287 10.08 -48.23 2.11
C THR A 287 9.62 -48.85 0.78
N GLU A 288 10.54 -49.10 -0.16
CA GLU A 288 10.29 -50.00 -1.29
C GLU A 288 11.22 -51.19 -1.17
N ASN A 289 10.69 -52.28 -0.60
CA ASN A 289 11.02 -53.68 -0.90
C ASN A 289 10.48 -54.56 0.23
N THR A 290 9.30 -55.14 0.02
CA THR A 290 8.85 -56.32 0.77
C THR A 290 8.34 -57.33 -0.23
N GLU A 291 9.00 -58.49 -0.35
CA GLU A 291 8.30 -59.76 -0.60
C GLU A 291 9.11 -61.00 -0.18
N TYR A 292 8.41 -61.83 0.61
CA TYR A 292 8.42 -63.29 0.81
C TYR A 292 9.50 -64.12 1.57
N THR A 293 8.94 -64.77 2.60
CA THR A 293 9.02 -66.17 3.10
C THR A 293 10.16 -66.70 3.99
N GLU A 294 9.68 -67.14 5.17
CA GLU A 294 9.91 -68.42 5.88
C GLU A 294 11.19 -68.70 6.69
N ASP A 295 10.94 -68.82 7.99
CA ASP A 295 11.30 -69.90 8.90
C ASP A 295 12.68 -70.00 9.60
N ALA A 296 12.53 -70.00 10.94
CA ALA A 296 13.11 -70.90 11.93
C ALA A 296 14.41 -70.52 12.70
N GLU A 297 14.24 -70.64 14.03
CA GLU A 297 15.21 -70.95 15.11
C GLU A 297 15.78 -69.83 16.00
N ARG A 298 15.04 -69.59 17.11
CA ARG A 298 15.40 -69.87 18.53
C ARG A 298 16.84 -69.62 19.01
N SER A 299 16.98 -68.66 19.95
CA SER A 299 17.56 -68.81 21.32
C SER A 299 18.06 -67.45 21.85
N THR A 300 17.29 -66.79 22.74
CA THR A 300 17.47 -66.68 24.21
C THR A 300 18.54 -65.73 24.75
N THR A 301 18.08 -64.91 25.71
CA THR A 301 18.75 -64.35 26.91
C THR A 301 19.08 -62.85 26.78
N ASN A 302 18.25 -61.90 27.26
CA ASN A 302 17.72 -61.59 28.61
C ASN A 302 18.73 -60.89 29.55
N SER A 303 18.57 -59.57 29.70
CA SER A 303 18.74 -58.74 30.92
C SER A 303 18.44 -57.28 30.54
N GLN A 304 17.28 -56.71 30.90
CA GLN A 304 16.96 -56.05 32.20
C GLN A 304 17.98 -54.96 32.57
N ALA A 305 17.65 -53.74 32.99
CA ALA A 305 16.44 -52.93 33.16
C ALA A 305 16.98 -51.52 33.56
N THR A 306 16.37 -50.36 33.28
CA THR A 306 15.38 -49.65 34.14
C THR A 306 15.41 -48.16 33.71
N THR A 307 14.37 -47.62 33.04
CA THR A 307 13.34 -46.66 33.54
C THR A 307 13.84 -45.20 33.65
N GLN A 308 13.27 -44.15 33.01
CA GLN A 308 11.90 -43.58 33.06
C GLN A 308 11.58 -42.79 31.77
N SER A 309 10.49 -43.07 31.06
CA SER A 309 9.19 -42.34 31.02
C SER A 309 9.24 -40.84 30.67
N ALA A 310 8.79 -40.50 29.46
CA ALA A 310 7.67 -39.56 29.23
C ALA A 310 7.24 -39.56 27.74
N THR A 311 6.06 -40.13 27.51
CA THR A 311 5.03 -39.87 26.49
C THR A 311 5.44 -39.29 25.14
N THR A 312 5.43 -40.17 24.14
CA THR A 312 5.33 -39.88 22.71
C THR A 312 3.90 -39.45 22.37
N THR A 313 3.74 -38.28 21.77
CA THR A 313 2.58 -37.96 20.94
C THR A 313 3.06 -37.03 19.85
N ASP A 314 3.54 -37.61 18.75
CA ASP A 314 3.70 -36.91 17.49
C ASP A 314 3.04 -37.77 16.42
N ALA A 315 1.84 -37.36 16.04
CA ALA A 315 1.15 -37.83 14.86
C ALA A 315 1.12 -36.65 13.88
N THR A 316 2.19 -36.48 13.11
CA THR A 316 2.20 -35.61 11.93
C THR A 316 1.48 -36.34 10.80
N THR A 317 0.19 -36.06 10.64
CA THR A 317 -0.56 -36.43 9.43
C THR A 317 -0.01 -35.64 8.24
N ARG A 318 0.85 -36.26 7.43
CA ARG A 318 1.13 -35.79 6.05
C ARG A 318 -0.10 -36.11 5.21
N THR A 319 -1.00 -35.15 5.07
CA THR A 319 -2.12 -35.26 4.12
C THR A 319 -1.63 -34.84 2.74
N THR A 320 -1.57 -35.79 1.80
CA THR A 320 -1.41 -35.50 0.37
C THR A 320 -2.65 -34.74 -0.10
N TYR A 321 -2.47 -33.51 -0.56
CA TYR A 321 -3.58 -32.72 -1.11
C TYR A 321 -3.95 -33.21 -2.51
N LYS A 322 -5.23 -33.14 -2.87
CA LYS A 322 -5.70 -33.41 -4.23
C LYS A 322 -5.43 -32.18 -5.10
N ASP A 323 -4.85 -32.39 -6.27
CA ASP A 323 -4.64 -31.33 -7.25
C ASP A 323 -5.95 -30.63 -7.61
N GLY A 324 -5.87 -29.31 -7.82
CA GLY A 324 -7.03 -28.48 -8.10
C GLY A 324 -6.89 -27.07 -7.55
N GLN A 325 -7.94 -26.29 -7.71
CA GLN A 325 -8.05 -24.93 -7.19
C GLN A 325 -9.08 -24.92 -6.06
N TYR A 326 -8.67 -24.47 -4.89
CA TYR A 326 -9.48 -24.47 -3.67
C TYR A 326 -9.55 -23.06 -3.10
N GLN A 327 -10.73 -22.67 -2.66
CA GLN A 327 -10.97 -21.35 -2.10
C GLN A 327 -11.12 -21.46 -0.58
N GLY A 328 -10.57 -20.49 0.14
CA GLY A 328 -10.76 -20.34 1.57
C GLY A 328 -10.88 -18.86 1.94
N ALA A 329 -11.49 -18.58 3.08
CA ALA A 329 -11.77 -17.26 3.58
C ALA A 329 -11.55 -17.18 5.09
N ALA A 330 -10.94 -16.08 5.56
CA ALA A 330 -10.80 -15.85 6.99
C ALA A 330 -10.94 -14.37 7.35
N ASP A 331 -11.30 -14.11 8.60
CA ASP A 331 -11.51 -12.77 9.13
C ASP A 331 -10.19 -11.96 9.13
N GLY A 332 -10.08 -10.97 8.24
CA GLY A 332 -8.94 -10.05 8.17
C GLY A 332 -8.94 -8.95 9.23
N TYR A 333 -7.95 -8.06 9.12
CA TYR A 333 -7.87 -6.84 9.93
C TYR A 333 -9.05 -5.90 9.68
N VAL A 334 -9.51 -5.79 8.42
CA VAL A 334 -10.54 -4.85 8.00
C VAL A 334 -11.79 -5.56 7.48
N ASP A 335 -11.59 -6.52 6.58
CA ASP A 335 -12.61 -7.29 5.87
C ASP A 335 -12.10 -8.75 5.74
N ASP A 336 -12.95 -9.69 5.33
CA ASP A 336 -12.56 -11.09 5.11
C ASP A 336 -11.52 -11.17 3.97
N ILE A 337 -10.49 -11.98 4.16
CA ILE A 337 -9.48 -12.27 3.13
C ILE A 337 -9.87 -13.57 2.44
N ILE A 338 -10.10 -13.50 1.14
CA ILE A 338 -10.44 -14.66 0.30
C ILE A 338 -9.21 -15.02 -0.53
N VAL A 339 -8.77 -16.28 -0.41
CA VAL A 339 -7.62 -16.82 -1.14
C VAL A 339 -8.05 -17.99 -2.02
N SER A 340 -7.40 -18.10 -3.18
CA SER A 340 -7.44 -19.24 -4.09
C SER A 340 -6.10 -19.95 -4.02
N VAL A 341 -6.08 -21.18 -3.52
CA VAL A 341 -4.89 -22.03 -3.45
C VAL A 341 -4.91 -22.99 -4.64
N ILE A 342 -3.83 -22.97 -5.43
CA ILE A 342 -3.62 -23.90 -6.53
C ILE A 342 -2.69 -25.01 -6.03
N ILE A 343 -3.11 -26.25 -6.29
CA ILE A 343 -2.36 -27.45 -5.89
C ILE A 343 -2.02 -28.24 -7.16
N GLU A 344 -0.74 -28.50 -7.34
CA GLU A 344 -0.19 -29.31 -8.44
C GLU A 344 0.77 -30.36 -7.85
N ASP A 345 0.64 -31.61 -8.29
CA ASP A 345 1.43 -32.75 -7.80
C ASP A 345 1.36 -32.92 -6.26
N GLY A 346 0.21 -32.59 -5.66
CA GLY A 346 -0.05 -32.65 -4.23
C GLY A 346 0.66 -31.58 -3.38
N LEU A 347 1.24 -30.56 -4.01
CA LEU A 347 1.94 -29.45 -3.39
C LEU A 347 1.23 -28.12 -3.66
N ILE A 348 1.33 -27.19 -2.71
CA ILE A 348 0.88 -25.80 -2.91
C ILE A 348 1.76 -25.16 -3.99
N SER A 349 1.19 -24.84 -5.15
CA SER A 349 1.92 -24.27 -6.29
C SER A 349 1.74 -22.75 -6.42
N ASP A 350 0.58 -22.23 -6.02
CA ASP A 350 0.28 -20.80 -6.05
C ASP A 350 -0.82 -20.43 -5.04
N ILE A 351 -0.83 -19.17 -4.60
CA ILE A 351 -1.86 -18.62 -3.72
C ILE A 351 -2.24 -17.23 -4.24
N ILE A 352 -3.50 -17.08 -4.65
CA ILE A 352 -4.04 -15.86 -5.26
C ILE A 352 -5.04 -15.24 -4.30
N ILE A 353 -4.83 -13.98 -3.90
CA ILE A 353 -5.83 -13.22 -3.14
C ILE A 353 -6.90 -12.71 -4.11
N GLU A 354 -8.15 -13.15 -3.95
CA GLU A 354 -9.21 -12.90 -4.94
C GLU A 354 -9.89 -11.53 -4.76
N GLU A 355 -10.01 -11.02 -3.53
CA GLU A 355 -10.62 -9.72 -3.26
C GLU A 355 -9.79 -8.84 -2.32
N GLU A 356 -9.18 -7.79 -2.87
CA GLU A 356 -8.49 -6.72 -2.13
C GLU A 356 -9.52 -5.76 -1.47
N GLN A 357 -10.26 -6.23 -0.45
CA GLN A 357 -11.16 -5.35 0.32
C GLN A 357 -10.44 -4.65 1.49
N GLU A 358 -9.31 -5.19 1.95
CA GLU A 358 -8.50 -4.59 3.02
C GLU A 358 -7.85 -3.25 2.63
N ASP A 359 -7.38 -2.53 3.65
CA ASP A 359 -6.53 -1.38 3.39
C ASP A 359 -5.21 -1.85 2.76
N LEU A 360 -4.78 -1.16 1.68
CA LEU A 360 -3.74 -1.66 0.77
C LEU A 360 -2.41 -1.81 1.51
N GLU A 361 -2.21 -0.98 2.53
CA GLU A 361 -1.05 -0.95 3.40
C GLU A 361 -0.84 -2.22 4.24
N TYR A 362 -1.92 -2.84 4.76
CA TYR A 362 -1.82 -4.06 5.56
C TYR A 362 -1.71 -5.29 4.66
N MET A 363 -2.42 -5.29 3.54
CA MET A 363 -2.33 -6.34 2.53
C MET A 363 -0.91 -6.43 1.93
N ILE A 364 -0.27 -5.30 1.61
CA ILE A 364 1.11 -5.29 1.08
C ILE A 364 2.09 -6.03 2.00
N LEU A 365 1.96 -5.85 3.31
CA LEU A 365 2.83 -6.47 4.30
C LEU A 365 2.43 -7.92 4.60
N ALA A 366 1.13 -8.23 4.57
CA ALA A 366 0.64 -9.56 4.86
C ALA A 366 0.85 -10.53 3.68
N GLU A 367 0.86 -10.03 2.44
CA GLU A 367 1.19 -10.81 1.25
C GLU A 367 2.56 -11.45 1.32
N ASP A 368 3.52 -10.88 2.05
CA ASP A 368 4.84 -11.47 2.19
C ASP A 368 4.78 -12.83 2.93
N VAL A 369 3.71 -13.09 3.71
CA VAL A 369 3.47 -14.41 4.34
C VAL A 369 3.14 -15.50 3.31
N ILE A 370 2.64 -15.13 2.13
CA ILE A 370 2.35 -16.08 1.04
C ILE A 370 3.64 -16.69 0.53
N ASP A 371 4.69 -15.89 0.38
CA ASP A 371 6.00 -16.36 -0.06
C ASP A 371 6.57 -17.39 0.94
N ASP A 372 6.37 -17.16 2.25
CA ASP A 372 6.77 -18.11 3.30
C ASP A 372 5.97 -19.42 3.22
N ILE A 373 4.64 -19.36 3.00
CA ILE A 373 3.78 -20.55 2.86
C ILE A 373 4.20 -21.37 1.63
N LEU A 374 4.47 -20.71 0.50
CA LEU A 374 4.92 -21.38 -0.72
C LEU A 374 6.30 -22.00 -0.55
N ALA A 375 7.22 -21.31 0.14
CA ALA A 375 8.57 -21.81 0.39
C ALA A 375 8.59 -23.02 1.33
N GLN A 376 7.74 -23.01 2.37
CA GLN A 376 7.65 -24.10 3.35
C GLN A 376 6.71 -25.22 2.91
N ASN A 377 5.83 -24.96 1.93
CA ASN A 377 4.71 -25.81 1.54
C ASN A 377 3.81 -26.21 2.72
N ASP A 378 3.65 -25.29 3.67
CA ASP A 378 2.93 -25.49 4.93
C ASP A 378 2.40 -24.14 5.44
N THR A 379 1.32 -24.17 6.23
CA THR A 379 0.74 -22.98 6.86
C THR A 379 1.38 -22.65 8.21
N ALA A 380 2.26 -23.52 8.72
CA ALA A 380 3.04 -23.32 9.94
C ALA A 380 4.20 -22.31 9.74
N VAL A 381 3.86 -21.08 9.38
CA VAL A 381 4.77 -19.95 9.14
C VAL A 381 4.53 -18.82 10.15
N ASP A 382 5.55 -17.99 10.39
CA ASP A 382 5.44 -16.85 11.30
C ASP A 382 4.68 -15.68 10.66
N THR A 383 3.93 -14.95 11.46
CA THR A 383 3.24 -13.74 10.98
C THR A 383 4.21 -12.59 10.73
N ILE A 384 3.94 -11.75 9.74
CA ILE A 384 4.79 -10.59 9.43
C ILE A 384 4.60 -9.48 10.47
N SER A 385 5.71 -8.95 10.99
CA SER A 385 5.70 -7.92 12.03
C SER A 385 4.97 -6.66 11.57
N GLY A 386 3.96 -6.28 12.35
CA GLY A 386 3.07 -5.18 12.03
C GLY A 386 1.90 -5.58 11.11
N ALA A 387 1.91 -6.72 10.43
CA ALA A 387 0.75 -7.21 9.68
C ALA A 387 0.14 -8.46 10.31
N THR A 388 0.37 -8.69 11.60
CA THR A 388 -0.01 -9.90 12.33
C THR A 388 -1.44 -10.35 12.05
N THR A 389 -2.45 -9.49 12.23
CA THR A 389 -3.86 -9.88 12.01
C THR A 389 -4.16 -10.23 10.56
N SER A 390 -3.60 -9.50 9.58
CA SER A 390 -3.80 -9.82 8.16
C SER A 390 -2.97 -11.05 7.73
N SER A 391 -1.81 -11.28 8.34
CA SER A 391 -0.97 -12.47 8.10
C SER A 391 -1.65 -13.72 8.65
N GLU A 392 -2.19 -13.65 9.87
CA GLU A 392 -3.00 -14.72 10.48
C GLU A 392 -4.22 -15.03 9.60
N ALA A 393 -4.90 -14.01 9.08
CA ALA A 393 -6.04 -14.21 8.20
C ALA A 393 -5.66 -14.90 6.88
N ILE A 394 -4.54 -14.54 6.25
CA ILE A 394 -4.05 -15.26 5.06
C ILE A 394 -3.75 -16.73 5.41
N ILE A 395 -3.03 -16.98 6.50
CA ILE A 395 -2.69 -18.34 6.96
C ILE A 395 -3.97 -19.16 7.16
N LEU A 396 -4.96 -18.61 7.88
CA LEU A 396 -6.23 -19.29 8.15
C LEU A 396 -7.07 -19.53 6.89
N ALA A 397 -7.07 -18.57 5.96
CA ALA A 397 -7.79 -18.72 4.69
C ALA A 397 -7.14 -19.83 3.83
N VAL A 398 -5.80 -19.93 3.84
CA VAL A 398 -5.08 -21.02 3.18
C VAL A 398 -5.37 -22.35 3.88
N GLU A 399 -5.40 -22.40 5.22
CA GLU A 399 -5.77 -23.61 5.96
C GLU A 399 -7.19 -24.12 5.61
N GLU A 400 -8.15 -23.21 5.46
CA GLU A 400 -9.51 -23.57 5.04
C GLU A 400 -9.54 -24.12 3.60
N ALA A 401 -8.79 -23.50 2.68
CA ALA A 401 -8.65 -24.00 1.31
C ALA A 401 -8.00 -25.41 1.28
N LEU A 402 -6.93 -25.61 2.05
CA LEU A 402 -6.24 -26.90 2.16
C LEU A 402 -7.09 -27.98 2.83
N ALA A 403 -7.97 -27.61 3.77
CA ALA A 403 -8.92 -28.54 4.36
C ALA A 403 -9.88 -29.11 3.30
N SER A 404 -10.27 -28.30 2.31
CA SER A 404 -11.10 -28.71 1.18
C SER A 404 -10.35 -29.56 0.14
N ALA A 405 -9.02 -29.55 0.18
CA ALA A 405 -8.14 -30.31 -0.72
C ALA A 405 -7.73 -31.70 -0.18
N ARG A 406 -8.06 -32.03 1.07
CA ARG A 406 -7.86 -33.37 1.65
C ARG A 406 -8.87 -34.38 1.08
#